data_AF-A0A6N9R9W2-F1
#
_entry.id   AF-A0A6N9R9W2-F1
#
_cell.length_a   1.000
_cell.length_b   1.000
_cell.length_c   1.000
_cell.angle_alpha   90.00
_cell.angle_beta   90.00
_cell.angle_gamma   90.00
#
_symmetry.space_group_name_H-M   'P 1'
#
loop_
_entity.id
_entity.type
_entity.pdbx_description
1 polymer ?
#
loop_
_entity_poly.entity_id
_entity_poly.type
_entity_poly.pdbx_seq_one_letter_code
_entity_poly.pdbx_strand_id
1 'polypeptide(L)'
;MSHKHENLIRAIFHDPVSGNIQWREVESLLRHLGAAVESLAGTRVRVLLNGVEGTLHRPNHGKELGRQDIQHLREYLAHARVTPSAYAAGSKE
;
A
#
# COMPACT_ATOMS: atom_id res chain seq x y z
N MET A 1 14.44 9.55 -5.65
CA MET A 1 13.77 9.43 -4.34
C MET A 1 12.39 10.09 -4.40
N SER A 2 11.31 9.32 -4.47
CA SER A 2 9.97 9.91 -4.50
C SER A 2 9.50 10.18 -3.07
N HIS A 3 9.69 11.41 -2.59
CA HIS A 3 9.11 11.92 -1.34
C HIS A 3 7.61 11.61 -1.22
N LYS A 4 6.93 11.47 -2.36
CA LYS A 4 5.53 11.03 -2.46
C LYS A 4 5.27 9.65 -1.83
N HIS A 5 6.12 8.66 -2.11
CA HIS A 5 5.96 7.30 -1.58
C HIS A 5 6.17 7.26 -0.06
N GLU A 6 7.18 7.98 0.43
CA GLU A 6 7.41 8.10 1.87
C GLU A 6 6.23 8.78 2.57
N ASN A 7 5.72 9.88 2.01
CA ASN A 7 4.57 10.58 2.56
C ASN A 7 3.30 9.72 2.53
N LEU A 8 3.13 8.90 1.48
CA LEU A 8 2.04 7.94 1.38
C LEU A 8 2.12 6.87 2.48
N ILE A 9 3.28 6.25 2.69
CA ILE A 9 3.47 5.27 3.78
C ILE A 9 3.17 5.94 5.13
N ARG A 10 3.71 7.13 5.38
CA ARG A 10 3.42 7.88 6.60
C ARG A 10 1.92 8.12 6.77
N ALA A 11 1.20 8.49 5.72
CA ALA A 11 -0.25 8.71 5.74
C ALA A 11 -1.06 7.44 6.00
N ILE A 12 -0.62 6.27 5.50
CA ILE A 12 -1.25 4.97 5.75
C ILE A 12 -1.07 4.54 7.21
N PHE A 13 0.11 4.80 7.78
CA PHE A 13 0.44 4.45 9.18
C PHE A 13 0.01 5.53 10.19
N HIS A 14 -0.48 6.68 9.73
CA HIS A 14 -0.99 7.76 10.58
C HIS A 14 -2.34 7.40 11.21
N ASP A 15 -2.58 7.89 12.43
CA ASP A 15 -3.87 7.77 13.13
C ASP A 15 -4.40 9.17 13.51
N PRO A 16 -5.62 9.56 13.08
CA PRO A 16 -6.56 8.79 12.26
C PRO A 16 -6.08 8.61 10.81
N VAL A 17 -6.57 7.55 10.18
CA VAL A 17 -6.23 7.18 8.81
C VAL A 17 -6.67 8.27 7.82
N SER A 18 -5.75 8.72 6.98
CA SER A 18 -6.03 9.76 5.97
C SER A 18 -6.99 9.24 4.90
N GLY A 19 -8.16 9.86 4.74
CA GLY A 19 -9.16 9.44 3.74
C GLY A 19 -8.82 9.78 2.29
N ASN A 20 -7.70 10.46 2.02
CA ASN A 20 -7.35 10.98 0.68
C ASN A 20 -6.30 10.12 -0.04
N ILE A 21 -6.33 8.80 0.18
CA ILE A 21 -5.33 7.88 -0.39
C ILE A 21 -5.88 7.26 -1.67
N GLN A 22 -5.19 7.49 -2.78
CA GLN A 22 -5.59 7.00 -4.11
C GLN A 22 -5.04 5.60 -4.35
N TRP A 23 -5.85 4.68 -4.89
CA TRP A 23 -5.41 3.33 -5.27
C TRP A 23 -4.21 3.36 -6.21
N ARG A 24 -4.20 4.30 -7.17
CA ARG A 24 -3.08 4.47 -8.11
C ARG A 24 -1.74 4.74 -7.42
N GLU A 25 -1.74 5.50 -6.32
CA GLU A 25 -0.51 5.77 -5.58
C GLU A 25 -0.06 4.54 -4.79
N VAL A 26 -0.99 3.78 -4.23
CA VAL A 26 -0.71 2.50 -3.57
C VAL A 26 -0.15 1.47 -4.55
N GLU A 27 -0.76 1.33 -5.72
CA GLU A 27 -0.27 0.42 -6.78
C GLU A 27 1.13 0.82 -7.24
N SER A 28 1.38 2.11 -7.45
CA SER A 28 2.71 2.63 -7.79
C SER A 28 3.74 2.33 -6.69
N LEU A 29 3.37 2.51 -5.42
CA LEU A 29 4.22 2.17 -4.28
C LEU A 29 4.55 0.67 -4.24
N LEU A 30 3.55 -0.20 -4.36
CA LEU A 30 3.72 -1.65 -4.36
C LEU A 30 4.63 -2.10 -5.50
N ARG A 31 4.41 -1.61 -6.72
CA ARG A 31 5.27 -1.91 -7.87
C ARG A 31 6.70 -1.41 -7.67
N HIS A 32 6.86 -0.23 -7.07
CA HIS A 32 8.18 0.33 -6.74
C HIS A 32 8.92 -0.52 -5.69
N LEU A 33 8.19 -1.10 -4.74
CA LEU A 33 8.73 -2.03 -3.74
C LEU A 33 9.03 -3.44 -4.32
N GLY A 34 8.74 -3.68 -5.59
CA GLY A 34 8.90 -4.99 -6.23
C GLY A 34 7.79 -5.98 -5.88
N ALA A 35 6.62 -5.51 -5.42
CA ALA A 35 5.48 -6.38 -5.19
C ALA A 35 4.94 -6.95 -6.51
N ALA A 36 4.61 -8.24 -6.52
CA ALA A 36 3.85 -8.85 -7.60
C ALA A 36 2.36 -8.60 -7.36
N VAL A 37 1.73 -7.85 -8.26
CA VAL A 37 0.31 -7.47 -8.18
C VAL A 37 -0.46 -8.26 -9.24
N GLU A 38 -1.34 -9.15 -8.80
CA GLU A 38 -2.19 -9.98 -9.65
C GLU A 38 -3.66 -9.57 -9.50
N SER A 39 -4.29 -9.19 -10.60
CA SER A 39 -5.73 -8.86 -10.59
C SER A 39 -6.56 -10.12 -10.56
N LEU A 40 -7.43 -10.27 -9.55
CA LEU A 40 -8.38 -11.37 -9.44
C LEU A 40 -9.75 -10.97 -10.02
N ALA A 41 -10.71 -11.91 -9.98
CA ALA A 41 -12.07 -11.65 -10.42
C ALA A 41 -12.72 -10.48 -9.62
N GLY A 42 -13.38 -9.57 -10.33
CA GLY A 42 -14.07 -8.44 -9.74
C GLY A 42 -13.11 -7.33 -9.30
N THR A 43 -13.11 -6.99 -8.01
CA THR A 43 -12.33 -5.86 -7.46
C THR A 43 -11.28 -6.29 -6.44
N ARG A 44 -10.97 -7.59 -6.42
CA ARG A 44 -9.89 -8.14 -5.60
C ARG A 44 -8.58 -8.13 -6.36
N VAL A 45 -7.51 -7.83 -5.66
CA VAL A 45 -6.16 -7.81 -6.20
C VAL A 45 -5.27 -8.56 -5.20
N ARG A 46 -4.60 -9.60 -5.66
CA ARG A 46 -3.62 -10.33 -4.88
C ARG A 46 -2.28 -9.61 -5.00
N VAL A 47 -1.59 -9.44 -3.89
CA VAL A 47 -0.30 -8.77 -3.83
C VAL A 47 0.66 -9.66 -3.06
N LEU A 48 1.81 -9.95 -3.66
CA LEU A 48 2.91 -10.67 -3.02
C LEU A 48 4.10 -9.73 -2.88
N LEU A 49 4.49 -9.44 -1.65
CA LEU A 49 5.59 -8.54 -1.34
C LEU A 49 6.44 -9.13 -0.23
N ASN A 50 7.75 -9.25 -0.45
CA ASN A 50 8.69 -9.78 0.54
C ASN A 50 8.30 -11.19 1.08
N GLY A 51 7.69 -12.02 0.22
CA GLY A 51 7.16 -13.34 0.59
C GLY A 51 5.84 -13.31 1.37
N VAL A 52 5.26 -12.12 1.60
CA VAL A 52 3.96 -11.94 2.25
C VAL A 52 2.89 -11.71 1.21
N GLU A 53 1.93 -12.61 1.19
CA GLU A 53 0.76 -12.53 0.33
C GLU A 53 -0.39 -11.83 1.05
N GLY A 54 -1.04 -10.90 0.34
CA GLY A 54 -2.22 -10.19 0.82
C GLY A 54 -3.21 -10.01 -0.30
N THR A 55 -4.48 -9.89 0.07
CA THR A 55 -5.55 -9.53 -0.86
C THR A 55 -6.02 -8.12 -0.55
N LEU A 56 -5.90 -7.23 -1.51
CA LEU A 56 -6.39 -5.87 -1.45
C LEU A 56 -7.67 -5.72 -2.28
N HIS A 57 -8.50 -4.74 -1.94
CA HIS A 57 -9.65 -4.36 -2.74
C HIS A 57 -9.37 -3.05 -3.45
N ARG A 58 -9.61 -3.03 -4.77
CA ARG A 58 -9.65 -1.78 -5.52
C ARG A 58 -11.01 -1.11 -5.26
N PRO A 59 -11.07 0.22 -5.15
CA PRO A 59 -12.33 0.93 -4.98
C PRO A 59 -13.26 0.68 -6.18
N ASN A 60 -14.52 0.34 -5.90
CA ASN A 60 -15.56 0.09 -6.93
C ASN A 60 -16.11 1.39 -7.53
N HIS A 61 -16.14 2.46 -6.74
CA HIS A 61 -16.64 3.78 -7.12
C HIS A 61 -15.66 4.84 -6.59
N GLY A 62 -15.00 5.56 -7.50
CA GLY A 62 -13.95 6.53 -7.15
C GLY A 62 -12.54 5.94 -7.24
N LYS A 63 -11.54 6.82 -7.03
CA LYS A 63 -10.11 6.45 -7.06
C LYS A 63 -9.51 6.33 -5.66
N GLU A 64 -10.27 6.72 -4.64
CA GLU A 64 -9.88 6.77 -3.23
C GLU A 64 -10.18 5.47 -2.52
N LEU A 65 -9.28 5.03 -1.65
CA LEU A 65 -9.48 3.87 -0.79
C LEU A 65 -10.37 4.23 0.40
N GLY A 66 -11.28 3.33 0.76
CA GLY A 66 -12.07 3.47 1.98
C GLY A 66 -11.19 3.32 3.22
N ARG A 67 -11.63 3.88 4.36
CA ARG A 67 -10.88 3.77 5.62
C ARG A 67 -10.57 2.32 6.01
N GLN A 68 -11.52 1.41 5.76
CA GLN A 68 -11.35 -0.02 6.00
C GLN A 68 -10.26 -0.64 5.12
N ASP A 69 -10.24 -0.30 3.82
CA ASP A 69 -9.22 -0.79 2.90
C ASP A 69 -7.83 -0.25 3.25
N ILE A 70 -7.75 1.01 3.69
CA ILE A 70 -6.47 1.59 4.14
C ILE A 70 -6.00 0.90 5.43
N GLN A 71 -6.91 0.56 6.35
CA GLN A 71 -6.55 -0.16 7.57
C GLN A 71 -6.02 -1.56 7.25
N HIS A 72 -6.67 -2.30 6.34
CA HIS A 72 -6.15 -3.56 5.84
C HIS A 72 -4.80 -3.41 5.11
N LEU A 73 -4.65 -2.35 4.29
CA LEU A 73 -3.38 -2.06 3.62
C LEU A 73 -2.25 -1.80 4.63
N ARG A 74 -2.53 -1.06 5.70
CA ARG A 74 -1.57 -0.79 6.78
C ARG A 74 -1.10 -2.10 7.43
N GLU A 75 -2.03 -2.98 7.76
CA GLU A 75 -1.70 -4.28 8.35
C GLU A 75 -0.89 -5.14 7.36
N TYR A 76 -1.30 -5.21 6.10
CA TYR A 76 -0.56 -5.92 5.07
C TYR A 76 0.88 -5.40 4.91
N LEU A 77 1.06 -4.08 4.81
CA LEU A 77 2.39 -3.46 4.71
C LEU A 77 3.24 -3.73 5.96
N ALA A 78 2.64 -3.69 7.15
CA ALA A 78 3.33 -4.03 8.39
C ALA A 78 3.82 -5.49 8.38
N HIS A 79 2.99 -6.43 7.91
CA HIS A 79 3.36 -7.84 7.77
C HIS A 79 4.47 -8.04 6.72
N ALA A 80 4.41 -7.32 5.60
CA ALA A 80 5.44 -7.32 4.56
C ALA A 80 6.76 -6.65 5.00
N ARG A 81 6.84 -6.17 6.25
CA ARG A 81 7.95 -5.39 6.83
C ARG A 81 8.20 -4.06 6.11
N VAL A 82 7.16 -3.50 5.50
CA VAL A 82 7.16 -2.18 4.88
C VAL A 82 6.54 -1.18 5.85
N THR A 83 7.36 -0.73 6.80
CA THR A 83 7.03 0.37 7.71
C THR A 83 7.72 1.65 7.22
N PRO A 84 7.27 2.84 7.64
CA PRO A 84 7.95 4.09 7.29
C PRO A 84 9.45 4.07 7.65
N SER A 85 9.81 3.45 8.78
CA SER A 85 11.21 3.27 9.19
C SER A 85 11.98 2.31 8.27
N ALA A 86 11.38 1.18 7.89
CA ALA A 86 12.03 0.20 6.99
C ALA A 86 12.18 0.75 5.57
N TYR A 87 11.19 1.49 5.08
CA TYR A 87 11.25 2.14 3.76
C TYR A 87 12.35 3.20 3.70
N ALA A 88 12.49 4.02 4.75
CA ALA A 88 13.56 4.99 4.85
C ALA A 88 14.96 4.34 4.88
N ALA A 89 15.07 3.14 5.48
CA ALA A 89 16.33 2.39 5.55
C ALA A 89 16.71 1.73 4.20
N GLY A 90 15.77 1.09 3.50
CA GLY A 90 16.03 0.46 2.20
C GLY A 90 16.23 1.45 1.04
N SER A 91 15.92 2.73 1.24
CA SER A 91 16.16 3.80 0.26
C SER A 91 17.56 4.40 0.31
N LYS A 92 18.45 3.88 1.19
CA LYS A 92 19.80 4.42 1.42
C LYS A 92 20.91 3.67 0.67
N GLU A 93 20.58 2.66 -0.12
CA GLU A 93 21.54 1.78 -0.81
C GLU A 93 21.74 2.18 -2.29
#